data_AF-A0A060C504-F1
#
_entry.id   AF-A0A060C504-F1
#
_cell.length_a   1.000
_cell.length_b   1.000
_cell.length_c   1.000
_cell.angle_alpha   90.00
_cell.angle_beta   90.00
_cell.angle_gamma   90.00
#
_symmetry.space_group_name_H-M   'P 1'
#
loop_
_entity.id
_entity.type
_entity.pdbx_description
1 polymer ?
#
loop_
_entity_poly.entity_id
_entity_poly.type
_entity_poly.pdbx_seq_one_letter_code
_entity_poly.pdbx_strand_id
1 'polypeptide(L)' 'MKELGLKSYRFSISWSRIFPNGDEKYPNKKGLEFYHKLIDLLIKSGIEPIITMYHF' A
#
# COMPACT_ATOMS: atom_id res chain seq x y z
N MET A 1 12.33 -0.95 -9.79
CA MET A 1 11.05 -1.19 -10.48
C MET A 1 10.98 -0.47 -11.81
N LYS A 2 11.07 0.87 -11.81
CA LYS A 2 11.09 1.66 -13.05
C LYS A 2 12.25 1.30 -13.99
N GLU A 3 13.47 1.15 -13.46
CA GLU A 3 14.65 0.72 -14.22
C GLU A 3 14.54 -0.71 -14.77
N LEU A 4 13.72 -1.56 -14.14
CA LEU A 4 13.44 -2.92 -14.60
C LEU A 4 12.32 -2.95 -15.66
N GLY A 5 11.78 -1.79 -16.06
CA GLY A 5 10.72 -1.68 -17.06
C GLY A 5 9.34 -2.14 -16.61
N LEU A 6 9.13 -2.39 -15.31
CA LEU A 6 7.84 -2.85 -14.78
C LEU A 6 6.75 -1.80 -15.00
N LYS A 7 5.61 -2.23 -15.52
CA LYS A 7 4.43 -1.38 -15.78
C LYS A 7 3.47 -1.32 -14.60
N SER A 8 3.44 -2.38 -13.80
CA SER A 8 2.63 -2.47 -12.60
C SER A 8 3.42 -3.06 -11.45
N TYR A 9 2.97 -2.79 -10.23
CA TYR A 9 3.52 -3.36 -9.02
C TYR A 9 2.40 -3.83 -8.11
N ARG A 10 2.37 -5.13 -7.85
CA ARG A 10 1.39 -5.75 -6.96
C ARG A 10 1.91 -5.81 -5.53
N PHE A 11 1.11 -5.33 -4.58
CA PHE A 11 1.40 -5.43 -3.15
C PHE A 11 0.12 -5.61 -2.34
N SER A 12 0.27 -5.99 -1.06
CA SER A 12 -0.85 -6.13 -0.12
C SER A 12 -0.87 -5.04 0.94
N ILE A 13 -2.08 -4.70 1.39
CA ILE A 13 -2.26 -3.89 2.59
C ILE A 13 -2.22 -4.84 3.79
N SER A 14 -1.33 -4.56 4.74
CA SER A 14 -1.22 -5.28 6.00
C SER A 14 -2.33 -4.79 6.93
N TRP A 15 -3.29 -5.66 7.24
CA TRP A 15 -4.40 -5.30 8.12
C TRP A 15 -3.91 -4.87 9.51
N SER A 16 -2.96 -5.61 10.09
CA SER A 16 -2.32 -5.28 11.37
C SER A 16 -1.54 -3.96 11.37
N ARG A 17 -1.23 -3.38 10.21
CA ARG A 17 -0.67 -2.02 10.11
C ARG A 17 -1.75 -0.95 10.21
N ILE A 18 -2.94 -1.21 9.67
CA ILE A 18 -4.07 -0.26 9.63
C ILE A 18 -4.92 -0.36 10.90
N PHE A 19 -5.22 -1.57 11.35
CA PHE A 19 -5.94 -1.90 12.57
C PHE A 19 -5.10 -2.91 13.39
N PRO A 20 -4.15 -2.44 14.21
CA PRO A 20 -3.23 -3.30 14.98
C PRO A 20 -3.89 -4.37 15.83
N ASN A 21 -4.99 -4.02 16.50
CA ASN A 21 -5.78 -4.93 17.31
C ASN A 21 -7.00 -5.47 16.55
N GLY A 22 -7.38 -4.83 15.43
CA GLY A 22 -8.41 -5.29 14.51
C GLY A 22 -9.81 -4.74 14.81
N ASP A 23 -9.98 -4.09 15.97
CA ASP A 23 -11.24 -3.57 16.48
C ASP A 23 -11.21 -2.04 16.71
N GLU A 24 -10.13 -1.37 16.31
CA GLU A 24 -10.04 0.07 16.49
C GLU A 24 -11.13 0.79 15.69
N LYS A 25 -11.80 1.76 16.34
CA LYS A 25 -12.82 2.61 15.69
C LYS A 25 -12.26 3.44 14.53
N TYR A 26 -10.97 3.78 14.58
CA TYR A 26 -10.28 4.58 13.58
C TYR A 26 -8.99 3.90 13.14
N PRO A 27 -8.64 3.99 11.85
CA PRO A 27 -7.40 3.39 11.33
C PRO A 27 -6.16 4.11 11.86
N ASN A 28 -5.06 3.38 11.97
CA ASN A 28 -3.75 3.91 12.27
C ASN A 28 -3.28 4.89 11.18
N LYS A 29 -3.29 6.18 11.51
CA LYS A 29 -2.92 7.28 10.59
C LYS A 29 -1.52 7.10 9.98
N LYS A 30 -0.54 6.61 10.75
CA LYS A 30 0.83 6.36 10.23
C LYS A 30 0.85 5.20 9.24
N GLY A 31 0.02 4.19 9.46
CA GLY A 31 -0.18 3.07 8.54
C GLY A 31 -0.74 3.54 7.20
N LEU A 32 -1.78 4.37 7.24
CA LEU A 32 -2.36 4.99 6.03
C LEU A 32 -1.35 5.87 5.29
N GLU A 33 -0.63 6.74 6.01
CA GLU A 33 0.37 7.63 5.41
C GLU A 33 1.47 6.86 4.67
N PHE A 34 1.89 5.71 5.19
CA PHE A 34 2.84 4.84 4.49
C PHE A 34 2.31 4.39 3.13
N TYR A 35 1.07 3.89 3.06
CA TYR A 35 0.49 3.43 1.80
C TYR A 35 0.20 4.57 0.82
N HIS A 36 -0.22 5.75 1.32
CA HIS A 36 -0.33 6.95 0.50
C HIS A 36 1.00 7.29 -0.18
N LYS A 37 2.09 7.39 0.59
CA LYS A 37 3.42 7.68 0.03
C LYS A 37 3.88 6.65 -0.98
N LEU A 38 3.62 5.36 -0.73
CA LEU A 38 3.96 4.29 -1.67
C LEU A 38 3.18 4.43 -2.98
N ILE A 39 1.86 4.61 -2.90
CA ILE A 39 0.98 4.74 -4.06
C ILE A 39 1.35 5.99 -4.87
N ASP A 40 1.55 7.13 -4.22
CA ASP A 40 1.96 8.38 -4.87
C ASP A 40 3.29 8.22 -5.60
N LEU A 41 4.25 7.52 -5.01
CA LEU A 41 5.55 7.27 -5.63
C LEU A 41 5.45 6.34 -6.85
N LEU A 42 4.60 5.31 -6.79
CA LEU A 42 4.35 4.40 -7.91
C LEU A 42 3.71 5.16 -9.09
N ILE A 43 2.63 5.91 -8.81
CA ILE A 43 1.94 6.73 -9.82
C ILE A 43 2.89 7.75 -10.43
N LYS A 44 3.65 8.49 -9.61
CA LYS A 44 4.66 9.45 -10.07
C LYS A 44 5.75 8.79 -10.93
N SER A 45 6.02 7.52 -10.69
CA SER A 45 6.99 6.73 -11.45
C SER A 45 6.42 6.12 -12.73
N GLY A 46 5.12 6.29 -13.02
CA GLY A 46 4.43 5.67 -14.15
C GLY A 46 4.20 4.18 -13.98
N ILE A 47 4.10 3.71 -12.73
CA ILE A 47 3.87 2.31 -12.37
C ILE A 47 2.47 2.19 -11.78
N GLU A 48 1.66 1.29 -12.34
CA GLU A 48 0.30 1.04 -11.88
C GLU A 48 0.31 0.20 -10.58
N PRO A 49 -0.25 0.71 -9.47
CA PRO A 49 -0.37 -0.05 -8.23
C PRO A 49 -1.50 -1.09 -8.34
N ILE A 50 -1.18 -2.36 -8.11
CA ILE A 50 -2.18 -3.44 -8.02
C ILE A 50 -2.30 -3.87 -6.56
N ILE A 51 -3.42 -3.55 -5.92
CA ILE A 51 -3.58 -3.72 -4.48
C ILE A 51 -4.34 -4.99 -4.16
N THR A 52 -3.78 -5.82 -3.28
CA THR A 52 -4.46 -6.96 -2.67
C THR A 52 -4.88 -6.60 -1.24
N MET A 53 -6.19 -6.60 -0.96
CA MET A 53 -6.71 -6.20 0.35
C MET A 53 -6.43 -7.22 1.46
N TYR A 54 -6.36 -8.50 1.10
CA TYR A 54 -6.10 -9.59 2.02
C TYR A 54 -5.09 -10.57 1.41
N HIS A 55 -3.98 -10.78 2.10
CA HIS A 55 -2.91 -11.66 1.67
C HIS A 55 -2.27 -12.26 2.93
N PHE A 56 -2.70 -13.50 3.23
CA PHE A 56 -2.34 -14.39 4.36
C PHE A 56 -1.45 -13.80 5.47
#